data_AF-A0A7C7VHJ3-F1
#
_entry.id   AF-A0A7C7VHJ3-F1
#
_cell.length_a   1.000
_cell.length_b   1.000
_cell.length_c   1.000
_cell.angle_alpha   90.00
_cell.angle_beta   90.00
_cell.angle_gamma   90.00
#
_symmetry.space_group_name_H-M   'P 1'
#
loop_
_entity.id
_entity.type
_entity.pdbx_description
1 polymer ?
#
loop_
_entity_poly.entity_id
_entity_poly.type
_entity_poly.pdbx_seq_one_letter_code
_entity_poly.pdbx_strand_id
1 'polypeptide(L)'
;MIRKASPASNIWPWPGKSSAPRLETGKNMRNRESRFRYTLQRTMIIYFLLIGFAALLLGVEFVNETSNNQFREKWLTNIETVVGQTIDSPEIFQPLDRLRHKAILMICIIMSVVVIVLMMFIKNITGPLQHMIEKSNEISTGDLSQTINIDANNELADLGGVINEMSSNLQEIIHFSLNTCLSGKRLIADTATLLENNPLPAAERQQVQDKLAELDSELATLQNVVDYFKFYSIDKSSHE
;
A
#
# COMPACT_ATOMS: atom_id res chain seq x y z
N MET A 1 -83.98 -29.99 15.36
CA MET A 1 -83.50 -30.64 16.60
C MET A 1 -81.98 -30.75 16.52
N ILE A 2 -81.27 -30.26 17.55
CA ILE A 2 -79.94 -30.71 18.05
C ILE A 2 -78.72 -30.38 17.14
N ARG A 3 -77.89 -29.35 17.34
CA ARG A 3 -76.88 -28.97 18.38
C ARG A 3 -75.68 -29.92 18.60
N LYS A 4 -74.48 -29.28 18.60
CA LYS A 4 -73.23 -29.61 19.33
C LYS A 4 -72.39 -30.78 18.80
N ALA A 5 -71.08 -30.88 19.01
CA ALA A 5 -70.02 -29.98 19.50
C ALA A 5 -68.68 -30.76 19.40
N SER A 6 -67.58 -30.02 19.39
CA SER A 6 -66.19 -30.46 19.60
C SER A 6 -65.96 -31.26 20.90
N PRO A 7 -64.99 -32.18 20.94
CA PRO A 7 -64.25 -32.57 22.15
C PRO A 7 -62.78 -32.11 22.06
N ALA A 8 -62.22 -31.37 23.03
CA ALA A 8 -61.65 -31.86 24.31
C ALA A 8 -60.51 -32.87 24.09
N SER A 9 -59.36 -32.88 24.77
CA SER A 9 -58.77 -32.10 25.87
C SER A 9 -57.36 -32.68 26.14
N ASN A 10 -56.44 -31.84 26.60
CA ASN A 10 -55.07 -32.16 27.06
C ASN A 10 -54.96 -33.34 28.05
N ILE A 11 -53.84 -34.10 28.01
CA ILE A 11 -53.16 -34.78 29.14
C ILE A 11 -51.65 -35.01 28.82
N TRP A 12 -50.75 -34.25 29.51
CA TRP A 12 -49.36 -34.50 30.04
C TRP A 12 -48.26 -35.30 29.26
N PRO A 13 -46.94 -35.19 29.58
CA PRO A 13 -46.08 -34.04 29.94
C PRO A 13 -44.61 -34.09 29.41
N TRP A 14 -43.87 -32.99 29.58
CA TRP A 14 -42.42 -32.91 29.34
C TRP A 14 -41.60 -33.17 30.62
N PRO A 15 -40.49 -33.95 30.57
CA PRO A 15 -39.43 -33.86 31.56
C PRO A 15 -38.22 -33.07 31.02
N GLY A 16 -37.70 -32.18 31.86
CA GLY A 16 -36.27 -32.07 32.19
C GLY A 16 -35.25 -31.82 31.06
N LYS A 17 -34.65 -30.63 31.12
CA LYS A 17 -33.32 -30.26 30.61
C LYS A 17 -32.34 -31.45 30.63
N SER A 18 -31.77 -31.79 29.48
CA SER A 18 -30.42 -32.35 29.40
C SER A 18 -29.69 -31.78 28.19
N SER A 19 -28.47 -31.35 28.46
CA SER A 19 -27.48 -30.71 27.61
C SER A 19 -27.15 -31.52 26.35
N ALA A 20 -27.50 -31.00 25.18
CA ALA A 20 -26.88 -31.42 23.93
C ALA A 20 -25.59 -30.62 23.69
N PRO A 21 -24.45 -31.28 23.38
CA PRO A 21 -23.19 -30.59 23.14
C PRO A 21 -23.28 -29.77 21.84
N ARG A 22 -23.03 -28.47 21.97
CA ARG A 22 -22.93 -27.54 20.84
C ARG A 22 -21.73 -27.97 20.01
N LEU A 23 -21.97 -28.28 18.73
CA LEU A 23 -20.94 -28.53 17.74
C LEU A 23 -19.93 -27.37 17.74
N GLU A 24 -18.76 -27.60 18.33
CA GLU A 24 -17.61 -26.73 18.13
C GLU A 24 -17.21 -26.85 16.66
N THR A 25 -17.69 -25.88 15.88
CA THR A 25 -17.17 -25.61 14.56
C THR A 25 -15.75 -25.10 14.73
N GLY A 26 -14.82 -26.04 14.63
CA GLY A 26 -13.42 -25.76 14.52
C GLY A 26 -13.16 -24.76 13.40
N LYS A 27 -12.21 -23.86 13.67
CA LYS A 27 -11.43 -23.12 12.69
C LYS A 27 -12.10 -21.87 12.11
N ASN A 28 -12.55 -20.98 12.98
CA ASN A 28 -12.56 -19.55 12.63
C ASN A 28 -11.12 -19.05 12.53
N MET A 29 -10.62 -19.17 11.30
CA MET A 29 -9.73 -18.27 10.57
C MET A 29 -8.87 -17.34 11.44
N ARG A 30 -7.59 -17.74 11.52
CA ARG A 30 -6.46 -16.83 11.68
C ARG A 30 -6.72 -15.51 10.93
N ASN A 31 -6.65 -14.43 11.71
CA ASN A 31 -5.90 -13.23 11.39
C ASN A 31 -6.41 -12.38 10.20
N ARG A 32 -7.11 -11.28 10.51
CA ARG A 32 -7.02 -10.06 9.70
C ARG A 32 -7.38 -8.81 10.51
N GLU A 33 -6.76 -8.64 11.68
CA GLU A 33 -6.51 -7.28 12.17
C GLU A 33 -5.24 -6.74 11.51
N SER A 34 -5.28 -6.49 10.20
CA SER A 34 -4.39 -5.51 9.60
C SER A 34 -4.89 -4.13 10.02
N ARG A 35 -4.85 -3.82 11.32
CA ARG A 35 -4.87 -2.42 11.75
C ARG A 35 -3.68 -1.80 11.03
N PHE A 36 -3.95 -0.88 10.12
CA PHE A 36 -2.93 -0.06 9.46
C PHE A 36 -2.07 0.56 10.55
N ARG A 37 -1.00 -0.14 10.92
CA ARG A 37 0.07 0.37 11.75
C ARG A 37 0.76 1.31 10.79
N TYR A 38 0.38 2.59 10.81
CA TYR A 38 1.36 3.60 10.48
C TYR A 38 2.56 3.26 11.36
N THR A 39 3.64 2.71 10.79
CA THR A 39 4.84 2.52 11.59
C THR A 39 5.19 3.90 12.09
N LEU A 40 5.29 4.00 13.41
CA LEU A 40 5.68 5.22 14.10
C LEU A 40 6.93 5.81 13.45
N GLN A 41 7.76 4.99 12.81
CA GLN A 41 8.96 5.35 12.06
C GLN A 41 8.78 6.52 11.08
N ARG A 42 7.84 6.47 10.12
CA ARG A 42 7.70 7.57 9.13
C ARG A 42 7.27 8.88 9.80
N THR A 43 6.30 8.77 10.69
CA THR A 43 5.76 9.90 11.46
C THR A 43 6.83 10.51 12.39
N MET A 44 7.64 9.68 13.04
CA MET A 44 8.75 10.11 13.92
C MET A 44 9.86 10.81 13.13
N ILE A 45 10.17 10.36 11.91
CA ILE A 45 11.18 11.03 11.06
C ILE A 45 10.74 12.45 10.70
N ILE A 46 9.48 12.65 10.31
CA ILE A 46 8.96 13.99 9.97
C ILE A 46 9.05 14.93 11.17
N TYR A 47 8.65 14.46 12.36
CA TYR A 47 8.79 15.25 13.58
C TYR A 47 10.25 15.56 13.91
N PHE A 48 11.16 14.61 13.74
CA PHE A 48 12.59 14.83 13.96
C PHE A 48 13.16 15.88 13.01
N LEU A 49 12.78 15.86 11.74
CA LEU A 49 13.17 16.88 10.76
C LEU A 49 12.60 18.26 11.11
N LEU A 50 11.33 18.34 11.54
CA LEU A 50 10.71 19.60 11.96
C LEU A 50 11.38 20.19 13.21
N ILE A 51 11.65 19.36 14.21
CA ILE A 51 12.35 19.77 15.43
C ILE A 51 13.79 20.21 15.09
N GLY A 52 14.49 19.45 14.24
CA GLY A 52 15.84 19.81 13.78
C GLY A 52 15.86 21.13 13.02
N PHE A 53 14.87 21.37 12.16
CA PHE A 53 14.72 22.63 11.45
C PHE A 53 14.43 23.81 12.38
N ALA A 54 13.52 23.65 13.34
CA ALA A 54 13.24 24.66 14.36
C ALA A 54 14.49 24.98 15.21
N ALA A 55 15.25 23.95 15.61
CA ALA A 55 16.49 24.13 16.36
C ALA A 55 17.57 24.85 15.55
N LEU A 56 17.66 24.59 14.23
CA LEU A 56 18.55 25.34 13.34
C LEU A 56 18.15 26.81 13.24
N LEU A 57 16.86 27.11 13.08
CA LEU A 57 16.38 28.50 13.03
C LEU A 57 16.70 29.25 14.32
N LEU A 58 16.41 28.66 15.49
CA LEU A 58 16.75 29.25 16.78
C LEU A 58 18.26 29.45 16.95
N GLY A 59 19.07 28.49 16.51
CA GLY A 59 20.53 28.61 16.56
C GLY A 59 21.05 29.74 15.67
N VAL A 60 20.52 29.88 14.45
CA VAL A 60 20.91 30.95 13.53
C VAL A 60 20.51 32.32 14.08
N GLU A 61 19.30 32.45 14.64
CA GLU A 61 18.85 33.69 15.29
C GLU A 61 19.76 34.06 16.47
N PHE A 62 20.07 33.09 17.34
CA PHE A 62 20.97 33.29 18.48
C PHE A 62 22.38 33.75 18.05
N VAL A 63 22.94 33.12 17.02
CA VAL A 63 24.26 33.52 16.47
C VAL A 63 24.20 34.90 15.85
N ASN A 64 23.12 35.22 15.14
CA ASN A 64 22.92 36.54 14.52
C ASN A 64 22.83 37.64 15.58
N GLU A 65 22.00 37.46 16.61
CA GLU A 65 21.84 38.40 17.73
C GLU A 65 23.17 38.63 18.47
N THR A 66 23.92 37.56 18.74
CA THR A 66 25.21 37.64 19.44
C THR A 66 26.32 38.27 18.58
N SER A 67 26.23 38.15 17.25
CA SER A 67 27.22 38.70 16.31
C SER A 67 27.01 40.17 15.97
N ASN A 68 25.81 40.70 16.21
CA ASN A 68 25.49 42.08 15.83
C ASN A 68 26.29 43.07 16.69
N ASN A 69 26.96 44.03 16.05
CA ASN A 69 27.73 45.07 16.75
C ASN A 69 26.85 45.90 17.69
N GLN A 70 25.56 46.04 17.39
CA GLN A 70 24.61 46.70 18.28
C GLN A 70 24.46 45.99 19.63
N PHE A 71 24.58 44.66 19.67
CA PHE A 71 24.56 43.92 20.94
C PHE A 71 25.79 44.29 21.78
N ARG A 72 26.97 44.33 21.15
CA ARG A 72 28.22 44.71 21.82
C ARG A 72 28.17 46.14 22.34
N GLU A 73 27.67 47.09 21.55
CA GLU A 73 27.49 48.48 21.96
C GLU A 73 26.49 48.62 23.12
N LYS A 74 25.28 48.05 22.99
CA LYS A 74 24.27 48.08 24.07
C LYS A 74 24.77 47.46 25.37
N TRP A 75 25.54 46.38 25.26
CA TRP A 75 26.13 45.71 26.40
C TRP A 75 27.19 46.59 27.08
N LEU A 76 28.07 47.25 26.31
CA LEU A 76 29.06 48.19 26.84
C LEU A 76 28.41 49.40 27.51
N THR A 77 27.43 50.05 26.86
CA THR A 77 26.74 51.21 27.44
C THR A 77 26.03 50.87 28.74
N ASN A 78 25.44 49.68 28.84
CA ASN A 78 24.79 49.23 30.07
C ASN A 78 25.80 49.00 31.20
N ILE A 79 26.96 48.40 30.91
CA ILE A 79 27.99 48.18 31.93
C ILE A 79 28.64 49.49 32.34
N GLU A 80 28.92 50.40 31.41
CA GLU A 80 29.43 51.73 31.72
C GLU A 80 28.46 52.48 32.65
N THR A 81 27.15 52.38 32.41
CA THR A 81 26.12 52.96 33.28
C THR A 81 26.12 52.35 34.70
N VAL A 82 26.47 51.06 34.84
CA VAL A 82 26.48 50.35 36.12
C VAL A 82 27.80 50.53 36.88
N VAL A 83 28.93 50.55 36.17
CA VAL A 83 30.30 50.58 36.73
C VAL A 83 30.85 52.01 36.82
N GLY A 84 30.30 52.96 36.05
CA GLY A 84 30.71 54.36 36.04
C GLY A 84 32.07 54.63 35.39
N GLN A 85 32.61 53.67 34.64
CA GLN A 85 33.89 53.80 33.91
C GLN A 85 33.76 53.27 32.49
N THR A 86 34.43 53.94 31.54
CA THR A 86 34.51 53.53 30.14
C THR A 86 35.36 52.27 30.02
N ILE A 87 34.76 51.19 29.52
CA ILE A 87 35.43 49.92 29.31
C ILE A 87 35.70 49.76 27.82
N ASP A 88 36.96 49.94 27.42
CA ASP A 88 37.37 49.95 25.99
C ASP A 88 38.25 48.76 25.61
N SER A 89 38.18 47.68 26.41
CA SER A 89 39.05 46.52 26.25
C SER A 89 38.38 45.40 25.44
N PRO A 90 38.93 45.00 24.27
CA PRO A 90 38.38 43.90 23.46
C PRO A 90 38.46 42.52 24.16
N GLU A 91 39.29 42.39 25.20
CA GLU A 91 39.45 41.14 25.97
C GLU A 91 38.16 40.70 26.68
N ILE A 92 37.26 41.63 26.97
CA ILE A 92 36.05 41.37 27.76
C ILE A 92 35.01 40.59 26.95
N PHE A 93 35.09 40.63 25.62
CA PHE A 93 34.22 39.86 24.72
C PHE A 93 34.74 38.45 24.41
N GLN A 94 35.98 38.10 24.83
CA GLN A 94 36.52 36.75 24.60
C GLN A 94 35.59 35.61 25.10
N PRO A 95 34.91 35.72 26.25
CA PRO A 95 33.96 34.70 26.69
C PRO A 95 32.73 34.60 25.76
N LEU A 96 32.26 35.71 25.21
CA LEU A 96 31.12 35.78 24.30
C LEU A 96 31.47 35.17 22.94
N ASP A 97 32.66 35.46 22.42
CA ASP A 97 33.16 34.85 21.19
C ASP A 97 33.33 33.34 21.31
N ARG A 98 33.82 32.85 22.46
CA ARG A 98 33.89 31.41 22.73
C ARG A 98 32.51 30.76 22.78
N LEU A 99 31.50 31.45 23.34
CA LEU A 99 30.12 30.98 23.36
C LEU A 99 29.56 30.86 21.93
N ARG A 100 29.80 31.88 21.09
CA ARG A 100 29.39 31.88 19.68
C ARG A 100 30.00 30.73 18.88
N HIS A 101 31.32 30.49 18.99
CA HIS A 101 31.95 29.37 18.29
C HIS A 101 31.38 28.01 18.72
N LYS A 102 31.05 27.84 20.02
CA LYS A 102 30.35 26.64 20.49
C LYS A 102 28.93 26.53 19.92
N ALA A 103 28.19 27.64 19.81
CA ALA A 103 26.86 27.66 19.20
C ALA A 103 26.90 27.30 17.70
N ILE A 104 27.85 27.85 16.95
CA ILE A 104 28.06 27.51 15.53
C ILE A 104 28.36 26.02 15.38
N LEU A 105 29.23 25.47 16.23
CA LEU A 105 29.55 24.04 16.22
C LEU A 105 28.30 23.17 16.46
N MET A 106 27.44 23.53 17.43
CA MET A 106 26.18 22.82 17.66
C MET A 106 25.25 22.87 16.45
N ILE A 107 25.13 24.02 15.78
CA ILE A 107 24.32 24.17 14.55
C ILE A 107 24.86 23.26 13.44
N CYS A 108 26.19 23.22 13.25
CA CYS A 108 26.81 22.32 12.26
C CYS A 108 26.53 20.84 12.56
N ILE A 109 26.55 20.43 13.82
CA ILE A 109 26.19 19.06 14.23
C ILE A 109 24.73 18.78 13.87
N ILE A 110 23.80 19.66 14.27
CA ILE A 110 22.37 19.49 13.99
C ILE A 110 22.12 19.41 12.48
N MET A 111 22.77 20.28 11.69
CA MET A 111 22.66 20.27 10.23
C MET A 111 23.13 18.92 9.65
N SER A 112 24.26 18.41 10.12
CA SER A 112 24.80 17.11 9.70
C SER A 112 23.80 15.97 9.99
N VAL A 113 23.18 15.98 11.17
CA VAL A 113 22.16 14.98 11.55
C VAL A 113 20.93 15.08 10.65
N VAL A 114 20.44 16.30 10.37
CA VAL A 114 19.28 16.52 9.48
C VAL A 114 19.56 15.95 8.08
N VAL A 115 20.75 16.21 7.52
CA VAL A 115 21.15 15.68 6.20
C VAL A 115 21.18 14.16 6.20
N ILE A 116 21.74 13.53 7.24
CA ILE A 116 21.79 12.07 7.37
C ILE A 116 20.37 11.48 7.41
N VAL A 117 19.47 12.08 8.20
CA VAL A 117 18.08 11.61 8.30
C VAL A 117 17.35 11.76 6.97
N LEU A 118 17.52 12.87 6.25
CA LEU A 118 16.95 13.07 4.92
C LEU A 118 17.46 12.02 3.93
N MET A 119 18.77 11.76 3.91
CA MET A 119 19.37 10.76 3.03
C MET A 119 18.83 9.34 3.34
N MET A 120 18.65 9.01 4.63
CA MET A 120 18.06 7.74 5.06
C MET A 120 16.60 7.63 4.62
N PHE A 121 15.82 8.71 4.73
CA PHE A 121 14.41 8.74 4.32
C PHE A 121 14.25 8.46 2.81
N ILE A 122 15.06 9.12 1.98
CA ILE A 122 15.01 8.95 0.52
C ILE A 122 15.33 7.50 0.15
N LYS A 123 16.38 6.92 0.74
CA LYS A 123 16.81 5.54 0.43
C LYS A 123 15.81 4.49 0.91
N ASN A 124 15.23 4.66 2.09
CA ASN A 124 14.42 3.60 2.73
C ASN A 124 12.93 3.71 2.44
N ILE A 125 12.45 4.84 1.90
CA ILE A 125 11.02 5.08 1.66
C ILE A 125 10.80 5.56 0.23
N THR A 126 11.37 6.71 -0.15
CA THR A 126 11.06 7.33 -1.44
C THR A 126 11.49 6.46 -2.63
N GLY A 127 12.69 5.87 -2.57
CA GLY A 127 13.20 4.98 -3.61
C GLY A 127 12.31 3.76 -3.86
N PRO A 128 12.08 2.90 -2.84
CA PRO A 128 11.19 1.75 -2.99
C PRO A 128 9.77 2.14 -3.42
N LEU A 129 9.21 3.23 -2.89
CA LEU A 129 7.88 3.70 -3.29
C LEU A 129 7.82 4.09 -4.77
N GLN A 130 8.84 4.78 -5.29
CA GLN A 130 8.89 5.14 -6.70
C GLN A 130 8.99 3.90 -7.60
N HIS A 131 9.78 2.91 -7.20
CA HIS A 131 9.86 1.63 -7.89
C HIS A 131 8.50 0.91 -7.94
N MET A 132 7.76 0.92 -6.82
CA MET A 132 6.41 0.36 -6.79
C MET A 132 5.45 1.06 -7.74
N ILE A 133 5.49 2.39 -7.82
CA ILE A 133 4.65 3.18 -8.72
C ILE A 133 4.96 2.83 -10.19
N GLU A 134 6.24 2.75 -10.54
CA GLU A 134 6.68 2.38 -11.88
C GLU A 134 6.17 0.99 -12.28
N LYS A 135 6.38 -0.02 -11.42
CA LYS A 135 5.89 -1.39 -11.67
C LYS A 135 4.37 -1.49 -11.67
N SER A 136 3.70 -0.75 -10.81
CA SER A 136 2.24 -0.70 -10.79
C SER A 136 1.66 -0.05 -12.06
N ASN A 137 2.35 0.94 -12.63
CA ASN A 137 1.99 1.50 -13.93
C ASN A 137 2.17 0.47 -15.06
N GLU A 138 3.27 -0.28 -15.07
CA GLU A 138 3.49 -1.36 -16.04
C GLU A 138 2.38 -2.43 -15.96
N ILE A 139 2.01 -2.86 -14.74
CA ILE A 139 0.88 -3.79 -14.50
C ILE A 139 -0.43 -3.20 -15.03
N SER A 140 -0.70 -1.92 -14.72
CA SER A 140 -1.91 -1.21 -15.20
C SER A 140 -1.98 -1.13 -16.72
N THR A 141 -0.83 -1.01 -17.40
CA THR A 141 -0.77 -1.02 -18.87
C THR A 141 -0.95 -2.40 -19.50
N GLY A 142 -0.98 -3.48 -18.70
CA GLY A 142 -1.21 -4.85 -19.16
C GLY A 142 -0.02 -5.78 -18.99
N ASP A 143 1.13 -5.32 -18.48
CA ASP A 143 2.27 -6.20 -18.19
C ASP A 143 2.15 -6.80 -16.79
N LEU A 144 1.38 -7.88 -16.69
CA LEU A 144 1.19 -8.61 -15.44
C LEU A 144 2.44 -9.43 -15.04
N SER A 145 3.46 -9.53 -15.91
CA SER A 145 4.70 -10.28 -15.61
C SER A 145 5.59 -9.57 -14.59
N GLN A 146 5.31 -8.30 -14.30
CA GLN A 146 6.07 -7.50 -13.36
C GLN A 146 5.85 -7.95 -11.91
N THR A 147 6.95 -8.01 -11.17
CA THR A 147 6.94 -8.34 -9.74
C THR A 147 7.59 -7.22 -8.95
N ILE A 148 6.92 -6.78 -7.90
CA ILE A 148 7.44 -5.79 -6.96
C ILE A 148 8.21 -6.54 -5.87
N ASN A 149 9.54 -6.48 -5.90
CA ASN A 149 10.38 -7.02 -4.84
C ASN A 149 10.97 -5.89 -4.00
N ILE A 150 10.69 -5.92 -2.70
CA ILE A 150 11.18 -4.90 -1.76
C ILE A 150 11.92 -5.63 -0.65
N ASP A 151 13.22 -5.40 -0.58
CA ASP A 151 14.09 -5.91 0.47
C ASP A 151 13.93 -5.06 1.76
N ALA A 152 12.74 -5.11 2.34
CA ALA A 152 12.40 -4.46 3.59
C ALA A 152 11.38 -5.28 4.37
N ASN A 153 11.43 -5.21 5.70
CA ASN A 153 10.44 -5.85 6.58
C ASN A 153 9.45 -4.81 7.11
N ASN A 154 8.85 -4.01 6.22
CA ASN A 154 7.96 -2.91 6.56
C ASN A 154 6.71 -2.87 5.66
N GLU A 155 5.86 -1.85 5.82
CA GLU A 155 4.58 -1.75 5.13
C GLU A 155 4.71 -1.58 3.62
N LEU A 156 5.87 -1.14 3.12
CA LEU A 156 6.09 -1.08 1.68
C LEU A 156 6.19 -2.50 1.12
N ALA A 157 6.90 -3.41 1.81
CA ALA A 157 6.96 -4.81 1.40
C ALA A 157 5.59 -5.50 1.49
N ASP A 158 4.81 -5.22 2.55
CA ASP A 158 3.44 -5.72 2.65
C ASP A 158 2.57 -5.20 1.48
N LEU A 159 2.66 -3.91 1.15
CA LEU A 159 1.92 -3.32 0.04
C LEU A 159 2.37 -3.88 -1.31
N GLY A 160 3.68 -4.07 -1.51
CA GLY A 160 4.23 -4.74 -2.69
C GLY A 160 3.71 -6.17 -2.84
N GLY A 161 3.64 -6.91 -1.72
CA GLY A 161 3.05 -8.24 -1.66
C GLY A 161 1.57 -8.25 -2.06
N VAL A 162 0.77 -7.30 -1.55
CA VAL A 162 -0.65 -7.17 -1.93
C VAL A 162 -0.82 -6.86 -3.42
N ILE A 163 0.03 -6.01 -4.00
CA ILE A 163 0.00 -5.70 -5.44
C ILE A 163 0.39 -6.92 -6.27
N ASN A 164 1.41 -7.68 -5.85
CA ASN A 164 1.81 -8.92 -6.51
C ASN A 164 0.68 -9.97 -6.47
N GLU A 165 0.02 -10.12 -5.32
CA GLU A 165 -1.14 -11.01 -5.16
C GLU A 165 -2.28 -10.59 -6.10
N MET A 166 -2.56 -9.28 -6.20
CA MET A 166 -3.55 -8.76 -7.14
C MET A 166 -3.18 -9.06 -8.60
N SER A 167 -1.91 -8.86 -8.99
CA SER A 167 -1.43 -9.19 -10.34
C SER A 167 -1.59 -10.69 -10.63
N SER A 168 -1.21 -11.55 -9.68
CA SER A 168 -1.37 -13.00 -9.78
C SER A 168 -2.84 -13.41 -9.95
N ASN A 169 -3.76 -12.82 -9.17
CA ASN A 169 -5.19 -13.09 -9.28
C ASN A 169 -5.75 -12.66 -10.65
N LEU A 170 -5.29 -11.52 -11.19
CA LEU A 170 -5.67 -11.09 -12.53
C LEU A 170 -5.18 -12.07 -13.60
N GLN A 171 -3.95 -12.56 -13.49
CA GLN A 171 -3.44 -13.59 -14.40
C GLN A 171 -4.28 -14.86 -14.35
N GLU A 172 -4.67 -15.33 -13.16
CA GLU A 172 -5.50 -16.53 -12.99
C GLU A 172 -6.88 -16.36 -13.66
N ILE A 173 -7.53 -15.21 -13.45
CA ILE A 173 -8.82 -14.88 -14.08
C ILE A 173 -8.71 -14.87 -15.60
N ILE A 174 -7.65 -14.28 -16.14
CA ILE A 174 -7.44 -14.22 -17.59
C ILE A 174 -7.16 -15.62 -18.16
N HIS A 175 -6.36 -16.43 -17.47
CA HIS A 175 -6.08 -17.80 -17.90
C HIS A 175 -7.34 -18.67 -17.88
N PHE A 176 -8.22 -18.48 -16.89
CA PHE A 176 -9.53 -19.12 -16.84
C PHE A 176 -10.42 -18.68 -18.02
N SER A 177 -10.42 -17.39 -18.34
CA SER A 177 -11.16 -16.82 -19.47
C SER A 177 -10.70 -17.40 -20.81
N LEU A 178 -9.38 -17.53 -21.00
CA LEU A 178 -8.79 -18.15 -22.20
C LEU A 178 -9.16 -19.63 -22.33
N ASN A 179 -9.07 -20.39 -21.24
CA ASN A 179 -9.50 -21.80 -21.23
C ASN A 179 -11.00 -21.94 -21.57
N THR A 180 -11.82 -21.01 -21.10
CA THR A 180 -13.26 -20.96 -21.42
C THR A 180 -13.49 -20.63 -22.89
N CYS A 181 -12.74 -19.69 -23.46
CA CYS A 181 -12.78 -19.34 -24.88
C CYS A 181 -12.41 -20.54 -25.77
N LEU A 182 -11.31 -21.23 -25.46
CA LEU A 182 -10.87 -22.42 -26.18
C LEU A 182 -11.92 -23.55 -26.11
N SER A 183 -12.50 -23.76 -24.93
CA SER A 183 -13.57 -24.75 -24.74
C SER A 183 -14.83 -24.38 -25.54
N GLY A 184 -15.21 -23.10 -25.55
CA GLY A 184 -16.31 -22.58 -26.36
C GLY A 184 -16.09 -22.77 -27.86
N LYS A 185 -14.89 -22.42 -28.37
CA LYS A 185 -14.52 -22.64 -29.78
C LYS A 185 -14.57 -24.12 -30.16
N ARG A 186 -14.12 -25.01 -29.27
CA ARG A 186 -14.22 -26.46 -29.47
C ARG A 186 -15.68 -26.92 -29.55
N LEU A 187 -16.54 -26.46 -28.65
CA LEU A 187 -17.97 -26.77 -28.68
C LEU A 187 -18.64 -26.28 -29.96
N ILE A 188 -18.27 -25.09 -30.46
CA ILE A 188 -18.77 -24.56 -31.74
C ILE A 188 -18.35 -25.48 -32.90
N ALA A 189 -17.08 -25.87 -32.95
CA ALA A 189 -16.57 -26.78 -33.98
C ALA A 189 -17.26 -28.14 -33.93
N ASP A 190 -17.39 -28.74 -32.75
CA ASP A 190 -18.08 -30.02 -32.54
C ASP A 190 -19.56 -29.90 -32.98
N THR A 191 -20.26 -28.82 -32.60
CA THR A 191 -21.66 -28.59 -32.98
C THR A 191 -21.81 -28.39 -34.49
N ALA A 192 -20.89 -27.67 -35.15
CA ALA A 192 -20.91 -27.47 -36.59
C ALA A 192 -20.75 -28.80 -37.34
N THR A 193 -19.83 -29.68 -36.89
CA THR A 193 -19.65 -31.01 -37.48
C THR A 193 -20.87 -31.93 -37.26
N LEU A 194 -21.55 -31.84 -36.12
CA LEU A 194 -22.79 -32.58 -35.88
C LEU A 194 -23.93 -32.12 -36.80
N LEU A 195 -23.99 -30.82 -37.10
CA LEU A 195 -24.97 -30.21 -38.01
C LEU A 195 -24.76 -30.64 -39.46
N GLU A 196 -23.51 -30.90 -39.85
CA GLU A 196 -23.16 -31.40 -41.18
C GLU A 196 -23.54 -32.88 -41.35
N ASN A 197 -23.40 -33.67 -40.28
CA ASN A 197 -23.69 -35.10 -40.30
C ASN A 197 -25.16 -35.45 -40.03
N ASN A 198 -25.98 -34.52 -39.50
CA ASN A 198 -27.41 -34.74 -39.25
C ASN A 198 -28.32 -33.80 -40.06
N PRO A 199 -29.23 -34.33 -40.91
CA PRO A 199 -30.09 -33.50 -41.74
C PRO A 199 -31.19 -32.82 -40.94
N LEU A 200 -30.96 -31.57 -40.53
CA LEU A 200 -31.98 -30.66 -40.02
C LEU A 200 -32.74 -29.93 -41.14
N PRO A 201 -33.98 -29.46 -40.93
CA PRO A 201 -34.64 -28.54 -41.85
C PRO A 201 -33.76 -27.31 -42.12
N ALA A 202 -33.70 -26.83 -43.37
CA ALA A 202 -32.80 -25.74 -43.76
C ALA A 202 -32.95 -24.47 -42.92
N ALA A 203 -34.17 -24.14 -42.49
CA ALA A 203 -34.45 -22.98 -41.64
C ALA A 203 -33.82 -23.10 -40.23
N GLU A 204 -33.93 -24.26 -39.59
CA GLU A 204 -33.31 -24.52 -38.28
C GLU A 204 -31.78 -24.59 -38.40
N ARG A 205 -31.29 -25.18 -39.50
CA ARG A 205 -29.86 -25.28 -39.78
C ARG A 205 -29.22 -23.90 -39.93
N GLN A 206 -29.87 -23.00 -40.68
CA GLN A 206 -29.43 -21.63 -40.83
C GLN A 206 -29.44 -20.89 -39.48
N GLN A 207 -30.52 -21.02 -38.71
CA GLN A 207 -30.65 -20.36 -37.40
C GLN A 207 -29.55 -20.80 -36.41
N VAL A 208 -29.20 -22.09 -36.37
CA VAL A 208 -28.12 -22.60 -35.51
C VAL A 208 -26.76 -22.11 -36.01
N GLN A 209 -26.52 -22.11 -37.31
CA GLN A 209 -25.28 -21.57 -37.88
C GLN A 209 -25.09 -20.08 -37.59
N ASP A 210 -26.15 -19.28 -37.70
CA ASP A 210 -26.10 -17.85 -37.41
C ASP A 210 -25.73 -17.61 -35.93
N LYS A 211 -26.32 -18.37 -34.99
CA LYS A 211 -25.98 -18.29 -33.56
C LYS A 211 -24.57 -18.76 -33.24
N LEU A 212 -24.08 -19.80 -33.92
CA LEU A 212 -22.71 -20.28 -33.75
C LEU A 212 -21.69 -19.26 -34.28
N ALA A 213 -22.00 -18.58 -35.38
CA ALA A 213 -21.17 -17.52 -35.93
C ALA A 213 -21.14 -16.29 -35.01
N GLU A 214 -22.28 -15.92 -34.42
CA GLU A 214 -22.36 -14.87 -33.40
C GLU A 214 -21.50 -15.21 -32.18
N LEU A 215 -21.63 -16.43 -31.63
CA LEU A 215 -20.85 -16.88 -30.49
C LEU A 215 -19.34 -16.95 -30.80
N ASP A 216 -18.95 -17.42 -31.98
CA ASP A 216 -17.52 -17.47 -32.37
C ASP A 216 -16.92 -16.06 -32.44
N SER A 217 -17.70 -15.09 -32.94
CA SER A 217 -17.31 -13.68 -32.96
C SER A 217 -17.16 -13.11 -31.54
N GLU A 218 -18.08 -13.42 -30.62
CA GLU A 218 -17.96 -13.01 -29.20
C GLU A 218 -16.69 -13.59 -28.56
N LEU A 219 -16.44 -14.89 -28.75
CA LEU A 219 -15.24 -15.54 -28.23
C LEU A 219 -13.95 -14.96 -28.85
N ALA A 220 -13.97 -14.60 -30.14
CA ALA A 220 -12.84 -13.94 -30.79
C ALA A 220 -12.54 -12.56 -30.19
N THR A 221 -13.58 -11.76 -29.87
CA THR A 221 -13.37 -10.47 -29.20
C THR A 221 -12.78 -10.62 -27.80
N LEU A 222 -13.23 -11.63 -27.04
CA LEU A 222 -12.67 -11.93 -25.73
C LEU A 222 -11.20 -12.38 -25.84
N GLN A 223 -10.86 -13.21 -26.82
CA GLN A 223 -9.48 -13.62 -27.09
C GLN A 223 -8.56 -12.41 -27.33
N ASN A 224 -9.02 -11.43 -28.12
CA ASN A 224 -8.26 -10.20 -28.37
C ASN A 224 -7.99 -9.38 -27.10
N VAL A 225 -8.94 -9.37 -26.16
CA VAL A 225 -8.74 -8.72 -24.85
C VAL A 225 -7.70 -9.46 -24.02
N VAL A 226 -7.68 -10.79 -24.08
CA VAL A 226 -6.67 -11.59 -23.39
C VAL A 226 -5.28 -11.37 -23.96
N ASP A 227 -5.15 -11.29 -25.29
CA ASP A 227 -3.89 -11.10 -26.00
C ASP A 227 -3.24 -9.72 -25.72
N TYR A 228 -4.00 -8.77 -25.18
CA TYR A 228 -3.48 -7.48 -24.72
C TYR A 228 -2.57 -7.61 -23.48
N PHE A 229 -2.78 -8.64 -22.65
CA PHE A 229 -2.03 -8.83 -21.40
C PHE A 229 -0.77 -9.67 -21.63
N LYS A 230 0.34 -9.23 -21.03
CA LYS A 230 1.59 -9.97 -21.01
C LYS A 230 1.72 -10.73 -19.68
N PHE A 231 1.89 -12.05 -19.77
CA PHE A 231 1.99 -12.94 -18.62
C PHE A 231 3.45 -13.26 -18.28
N TYR A 232 3.71 -13.59 -17.02
CA TYR A 232 5.00 -14.19 -16.66
C TYR A 232 5.05 -15.62 -17.21
N SER A 233 6.00 -15.92 -18.08
CA SER A 233 6.37 -17.31 -18.33
C SER A 233 7.04 -17.82 -17.07
N ILE A 234 6.43 -18.78 -16.37
CA ILE A 234 7.18 -19.63 -15.45
C ILE A 234 8.13 -20.45 -16.32
N ASP A 235 9.22 -19.82 -16.77
CA ASP A 235 10.39 -20.61 -17.11
C ASP A 235 10.80 -21.24 -15.79
N LYS A 236 10.81 -22.56 -15.76
CA LYS A 236 11.36 -23.32 -14.64
C LYS A 236 12.75 -22.74 -14.43
N SER A 237 12.91 -21.92 -13.39
CA SER A 237 14.23 -21.67 -12.84
C SER A 237 14.83 -23.06 -12.60
N SER A 238 15.82 -23.36 -13.42
CA SER A 238 16.66 -24.52 -13.35
C SER A 238 16.98 -24.78 -11.88
N HIS A 239 16.41 -25.86 -11.36
CA HIS A 239 17.04 -26.56 -10.27
C HIS A 239 18.39 -27.06 -10.81
N GLU A 240 19.45 -26.33 -10.50
CA GLU A 240 20.81 -26.86 -10.33
C GLU A 240 21.36 -26.38 -8.99
#